data_AF-A0A382N6H6-F1
#
_entry.id   AF-A0A382N6H6-F1
#
_cell.length_a   1.000
_cell.length_b   1.000
_cell.length_c   1.000
_cell.angle_alpha   90.00
_cell.angle_beta   90.00
_cell.angle_gamma   90.00
#
_symmetry.space_group_name_H-M   'P 1'
#
loop_
_entity.id
_entity.type
_entity.pdbx_description
1 polymer ?
#
loop_
_entity_poly.entity_id
_entity_poly.type
_entity_poly.pdbx_seq_one_letter_code
_entity_poly.pdbx_strand_id
1 'polypeptide(L)'
;SEATSISCRNADFTVNQNVLVDSFQQVRTDTTAATIAAAAPFVAVTNVVNTSTMGGTGTVGTMDTGDKLCGVKGNIAGTALTLTADSTGRWWAWTAAQGTVYVDGATTAFLFEASVAAGATTTFATTATHAWDKAYATVNDFSSITNVASAIGSNTWHGTSRVLTTTLTGATAAAVVDGYTIKYVDKVVNYGGGTGNQTISYVTTYVASSAGKASLTVTCGADHLPLASNAINDGAPAAAEYYESHEITLTFATAAAANGWPTGGSDPTDAGVTAPALSCDDVVRAYPGGDAAGSETLSVGKNYADVATGGTLASITATAYDQYGVGIAGVTARFDSVTATNAADTAISVGAATERATLTTGADGTATLTAVV
;
A
#
# COMPACT_ATOMS: atom_id res chain seq x y z
N SER A 1 -22.61 -4.42 0.26
CA SER A 1 -23.80 -3.56 0.24
C SER A 1 -23.34 -2.15 -0.03
N GLU A 2 -24.11 -1.36 -0.77
CA GLU A 2 -23.83 0.06 -0.96
C GLU A 2 -24.86 0.91 -0.21
N ALA A 3 -24.36 1.95 0.46
CA ALA A 3 -25.18 2.98 1.09
C ALA A 3 -24.95 4.29 0.34
N THR A 4 -26.00 4.82 -0.28
CA THR A 4 -25.94 6.06 -1.06
C THR A 4 -26.31 7.26 -0.19
N SER A 5 -25.78 8.43 -0.52
CA SER A 5 -26.19 9.72 0.06
C SER A 5 -26.73 10.59 -1.06
N ILE A 6 -27.90 11.18 -0.87
CA ILE A 6 -28.56 12.03 -1.87
C ILE A 6 -28.40 13.49 -1.45
N SER A 7 -27.86 14.30 -2.35
CA SER A 7 -27.78 15.76 -2.21
C SER A 7 -28.96 16.42 -2.91
N CYS A 8 -29.72 17.23 -2.18
CA CYS A 8 -30.84 18.01 -2.70
C CYS A 8 -30.44 19.46 -3.03
N ARG A 9 -29.17 19.82 -2.84
CA ARG A 9 -28.65 21.16 -3.06
C ARG A 9 -28.90 21.64 -4.49
N ASN A 10 -29.04 22.95 -4.64
CA ASN A 10 -29.15 23.58 -5.95
C ASN A 10 -27.84 23.43 -6.73
N ALA A 11 -27.87 23.74 -8.03
CA ALA A 11 -26.68 23.67 -8.90
C ALA A 11 -25.51 24.56 -8.43
N ASP A 12 -25.80 25.60 -7.66
CA ASP A 12 -24.81 26.49 -7.02
C ASP A 12 -24.36 26.00 -5.62
N PHE A 13 -24.72 24.76 -5.25
CA PHE A 13 -24.47 24.11 -3.96
C PHE A 13 -25.17 24.73 -2.74
N THR A 14 -26.05 25.72 -2.94
CA THR A 14 -26.86 26.26 -1.85
C THR A 14 -27.79 25.18 -1.27
N VAL A 15 -28.02 25.25 0.04
CA VAL A 15 -28.84 24.26 0.76
C VAL A 15 -30.28 24.39 0.33
N ASN A 16 -30.86 23.27 -0.13
CA ASN A 16 -32.28 23.12 -0.36
C ASN A 16 -32.86 22.16 0.68
N GLN A 17 -33.51 22.70 1.70
CA GLN A 17 -34.04 21.95 2.83
C GLN A 17 -35.55 21.71 2.68
N ASN A 18 -36.08 20.69 3.35
CA ASN A 18 -37.51 20.36 3.37
C ASN A 18 -38.11 20.05 1.98
N VAL A 19 -37.28 19.60 1.05
CA VAL A 19 -37.73 19.08 -0.24
C VAL A 19 -37.99 17.59 -0.12
N LEU A 20 -39.13 17.15 -0.66
CA LEU A 20 -39.46 15.72 -0.77
C LEU A 20 -38.61 15.08 -1.87
N VAL A 21 -38.03 13.93 -1.54
CA VAL A 21 -37.25 13.09 -2.44
C VAL A 21 -37.83 11.68 -2.39
N ASP A 22 -38.34 11.22 -3.52
CA ASP A 22 -38.68 9.83 -3.72
C ASP A 22 -37.41 9.13 -4.22
N SER A 23 -37.04 8.08 -3.51
CA SER A 23 -35.85 7.28 -3.79
C SER A 23 -36.25 5.82 -3.86
N PHE A 24 -36.03 5.22 -5.02
CA PHE A 24 -36.33 3.82 -5.28
C PHE A 24 -35.19 3.11 -5.99
N GLN A 25 -35.15 1.79 -5.89
CA GLN A 25 -34.03 0.99 -6.35
C GLN A 25 -34.44 -0.39 -6.86
N GLN A 26 -33.58 -0.95 -7.72
CA GLN A 26 -33.71 -2.27 -8.33
C GLN A 26 -32.39 -3.02 -8.26
N VAL A 27 -32.45 -4.33 -8.06
CA VAL A 27 -31.33 -5.25 -8.39
C VAL A 27 -31.69 -5.98 -9.67
N ARG A 28 -30.79 -5.92 -10.66
CA ARG A 28 -30.86 -6.73 -11.87
C ARG A 28 -29.83 -7.84 -11.80
N THR A 29 -30.25 -9.08 -12.10
CA THR A 29 -29.33 -10.21 -12.24
C THR A 29 -28.76 -10.28 -13.66
N ASP A 30 -27.43 -10.21 -13.77
CA ASP A 30 -26.68 -10.09 -15.02
C ASP A 30 -26.09 -11.42 -15.52
N THR A 31 -26.53 -12.56 -14.98
CA THR A 31 -25.93 -13.88 -15.28
C THR A 31 -25.96 -14.27 -16.76
N THR A 32 -27.04 -13.94 -17.48
CA THR A 32 -27.19 -14.25 -18.91
C THR A 32 -27.97 -13.14 -19.63
N ALA A 33 -27.86 -13.07 -20.95
CA ALA A 33 -28.71 -12.19 -21.76
C ALA A 33 -30.22 -12.47 -21.51
N ALA A 34 -30.59 -13.72 -21.22
CA ALA A 34 -31.95 -14.11 -20.89
C ALA A 34 -32.40 -13.60 -19.52
N THR A 35 -31.54 -13.63 -18.50
CA THR A 35 -31.87 -13.07 -17.16
C THR A 35 -31.88 -11.54 -17.17
N ILE A 36 -31.04 -10.92 -18.00
CA ILE A 36 -31.08 -9.47 -18.23
C ILE A 36 -32.40 -9.07 -18.90
N ALA A 37 -32.83 -9.82 -19.92
CA ALA A 37 -34.10 -9.60 -20.61
C ALA A 37 -35.33 -9.98 -19.77
N ALA A 38 -35.19 -10.95 -18.87
CA ALA A 38 -36.25 -11.39 -17.95
C ALA A 38 -36.29 -10.59 -16.63
N ALA A 39 -35.31 -9.72 -16.39
CA ALA A 39 -35.37 -8.80 -15.28
C ALA A 39 -36.66 -8.00 -15.40
N ALA A 40 -37.51 -8.11 -14.38
CA ALA A 40 -38.85 -7.58 -14.44
C ALA A 40 -38.79 -6.09 -14.80
N PRO A 41 -39.55 -5.63 -15.80
CA PRO A 41 -39.38 -4.31 -16.36
C PRO A 41 -39.57 -3.25 -15.26
N PHE A 42 -38.60 -2.34 -15.20
CA PHE A 42 -38.58 -1.20 -14.28
C PHE A 42 -39.87 -0.37 -14.39
N VAL A 43 -40.43 -0.29 -15.60
CA VAL A 43 -41.67 0.40 -15.91
C VAL A 43 -42.80 -0.56 -16.24
N ALA A 44 -44.02 -0.17 -15.90
CA ALA A 44 -45.24 -0.80 -16.37
C ALA A 44 -45.53 -0.41 -17.84
N VAL A 45 -46.62 -0.95 -18.40
CA VAL A 45 -47.08 -0.71 -19.79
C VAL A 45 -47.19 0.79 -20.14
N THR A 46 -47.38 1.66 -19.14
CA THR A 46 -47.54 3.11 -19.30
C THR A 46 -46.30 3.94 -18.93
N ASN A 47 -45.10 3.34 -18.87
CA ASN A 47 -43.84 4.00 -18.48
C ASN A 47 -43.80 4.54 -17.04
N VAL A 48 -44.72 4.11 -16.18
CA VAL A 48 -44.72 4.42 -14.74
C VAL A 48 -43.93 3.35 -13.99
N VAL A 49 -43.30 3.70 -12.88
CA VAL A 49 -42.52 2.76 -12.06
C VAL A 49 -43.35 1.54 -11.69
N ASN A 50 -42.80 0.35 -11.91
CA ASN A 50 -43.41 -0.90 -11.53
C ASN A 50 -43.16 -1.18 -10.04
N THR A 51 -44.11 -0.81 -9.19
CA THR A 51 -43.97 -0.93 -7.72
C THR A 51 -43.83 -2.37 -7.21
N SER A 52 -44.18 -3.38 -8.04
CA SER A 52 -44.06 -4.80 -7.65
C SER A 52 -42.61 -5.32 -7.63
N THR A 53 -41.69 -4.61 -8.28
CA THR A 53 -40.31 -5.07 -8.50
C THR A 53 -39.26 -4.09 -7.97
N MET A 54 -39.72 -3.03 -7.32
CA MET A 54 -38.92 -1.89 -6.88
C MET A 54 -39.02 -1.76 -5.36
N GLY A 55 -37.87 -1.54 -4.71
CA GLY A 55 -37.82 -1.15 -3.31
C GLY A 55 -37.73 0.37 -3.20
N GLY A 56 -38.24 0.95 -2.11
CA GLY A 56 -38.14 2.38 -1.87
C GLY A 56 -38.85 2.81 -0.58
N THR A 57 -38.99 4.11 -0.41
CA THR A 57 -39.81 4.75 0.64
C THR A 57 -41.06 5.35 0.01
N GLY A 58 -42.10 5.61 0.82
CA GLY A 58 -43.36 6.13 0.30
C GLY A 58 -44.02 5.19 -0.71
N THR A 59 -44.89 5.75 -1.55
CA THR A 59 -45.42 5.07 -2.73
C THR A 59 -44.43 5.22 -3.87
N VAL A 60 -43.62 4.18 -4.10
CA VAL A 60 -42.56 4.17 -5.13
C VAL A 60 -43.04 4.75 -6.47
N GLY A 61 -42.32 5.76 -6.97
CA GLY A 61 -42.61 6.43 -8.23
C GLY A 61 -43.75 7.45 -8.14
N THR A 62 -44.26 7.76 -6.96
CA THR A 62 -45.27 8.80 -6.72
C THR A 62 -44.83 9.69 -5.57
N MET A 63 -44.77 11.00 -5.81
CA MET A 63 -44.41 11.95 -4.76
C MET A 63 -45.52 12.05 -3.71
N ASP A 64 -45.28 11.58 -2.49
CA ASP A 64 -46.23 11.58 -1.39
C ASP A 64 -45.62 12.01 -0.04
N THR A 65 -46.40 11.94 1.04
CA THR A 65 -45.93 12.32 2.38
C THR A 65 -45.03 11.27 3.05
N GLY A 66 -44.97 10.06 2.51
CA GLY A 66 -44.11 8.96 2.97
C GLY A 66 -42.70 9.03 2.40
N ASP A 67 -42.46 9.93 1.45
CA ASP A 67 -41.14 10.20 0.88
C ASP A 67 -40.21 10.92 1.86
N LYS A 68 -38.91 10.84 1.58
CA LYS A 68 -37.89 11.38 2.48
C LYS A 68 -37.78 12.89 2.33
N LEU A 69 -37.50 13.58 3.43
CA LEU A 69 -37.26 15.02 3.45
C LEU A 69 -35.78 15.35 3.60
N CYS A 70 -35.27 16.24 2.74
CA CYS A 70 -33.90 16.73 2.85
C CYS A 70 -33.71 17.50 4.17
N GLY A 71 -32.67 17.13 4.93
CA GLY A 71 -32.38 17.78 6.22
C GLY A 71 -31.81 19.19 6.07
N VAL A 72 -31.47 19.82 7.20
CA VAL A 72 -30.91 21.20 7.27
C VAL A 72 -29.58 21.39 6.52
N LYS A 73 -28.91 20.31 6.14
CA LYS A 73 -27.69 20.34 5.31
C LYS A 73 -27.96 20.06 3.83
N GLY A 74 -29.23 19.93 3.43
CA GLY A 74 -29.64 19.63 2.06
C GLY A 74 -29.32 18.20 1.61
N ASN A 75 -29.17 17.26 2.56
CA ASN A 75 -28.81 15.87 2.27
C ASN A 75 -29.78 14.92 2.96
N ILE A 76 -29.93 13.71 2.40
CA ILE A 76 -30.70 12.61 2.95
C ILE A 76 -29.99 11.27 2.68
N ALA A 77 -30.14 10.32 3.60
CA ALA A 77 -29.67 8.95 3.37
C ALA A 77 -30.47 8.29 2.23
N GLY A 78 -29.75 7.81 1.21
CA GLY A 78 -30.31 6.99 0.16
C GLY A 78 -30.72 5.61 0.69
N THR A 79 -31.41 4.85 -0.14
CA THR A 79 -31.87 3.51 0.26
C THR A 79 -30.75 2.50 0.03
N ALA A 80 -30.41 1.73 1.06
CA ALA A 80 -29.36 0.72 0.98
C ALA A 80 -29.79 -0.46 0.09
N LEU A 81 -28.84 -1.01 -0.66
CA LEU A 81 -29.06 -2.19 -1.48
C LEU A 81 -27.89 -3.17 -1.30
N THR A 82 -28.22 -4.45 -1.17
CA THR A 82 -27.23 -5.53 -1.15
C THR A 82 -27.16 -6.15 -2.54
N LEU A 83 -25.97 -6.11 -3.12
CA LEU A 83 -25.66 -6.74 -4.39
C LEU A 83 -24.92 -8.06 -4.16
N THR A 84 -25.21 -9.04 -5.01
CA THR A 84 -24.49 -10.32 -5.08
C THR A 84 -23.65 -10.36 -6.35
N ALA A 85 -22.80 -11.38 -6.51
CA ALA A 85 -22.15 -11.63 -7.79
C ALA A 85 -23.17 -11.69 -8.93
N ASP A 86 -22.74 -11.31 -10.13
CA ASP A 86 -23.60 -11.26 -11.32
C ASP A 86 -24.82 -10.34 -11.14
N SER A 87 -24.66 -9.14 -10.56
CA SER A 87 -25.78 -8.21 -10.41
C SER A 87 -25.41 -6.74 -10.57
N THR A 88 -26.38 -5.96 -11.05
CA THR A 88 -26.33 -4.50 -11.13
C THR A 88 -27.40 -3.89 -10.24
N GLY A 89 -26.99 -3.07 -9.28
CA GLY A 89 -27.85 -2.19 -8.51
C GLY A 89 -28.12 -0.90 -9.25
N ARG A 90 -29.36 -0.44 -9.21
CA ARG A 90 -29.79 0.82 -9.80
C ARG A 90 -30.59 1.61 -8.78
N TRP A 91 -30.29 2.90 -8.65
CA TRP A 91 -30.98 3.81 -7.75
C TRP A 91 -31.44 5.04 -8.51
N TRP A 92 -32.70 5.40 -8.30
CA TRP A 92 -33.28 6.62 -8.81
C TRP A 92 -33.60 7.55 -7.65
N ALA A 93 -33.40 8.84 -7.86
CA ALA A 93 -33.85 9.89 -6.95
C ALA A 93 -34.43 11.05 -7.75
N TRP A 94 -35.60 11.52 -7.34
CA TRP A 94 -36.27 12.64 -7.99
C TRP A 94 -37.07 13.47 -7.00
N THR A 95 -37.39 14.70 -7.41
CA THR A 95 -38.13 15.67 -6.60
C THR A 95 -39.21 16.31 -7.47
N ALA A 96 -40.41 16.49 -6.92
CA ALA A 96 -41.50 17.18 -7.59
C ALA A 96 -42.57 17.66 -6.59
N ALA A 97 -43.65 18.23 -7.11
CA ALA A 97 -44.82 18.53 -6.29
C ALA A 97 -45.51 17.23 -5.84
N GLN A 98 -46.12 17.24 -4.66
CA GLN A 98 -46.88 16.10 -4.15
C GLN A 98 -48.02 15.71 -5.11
N GLY A 99 -48.26 14.41 -5.24
CA GLY A 99 -49.25 13.81 -6.15
C GLY A 99 -48.76 13.64 -7.59
N THR A 100 -47.53 14.04 -7.90
CA THR A 100 -46.93 13.78 -9.22
C THR A 100 -46.38 12.36 -9.31
N VAL A 101 -46.32 11.83 -10.54
CA VAL A 101 -45.89 10.47 -10.83
C VAL A 101 -44.62 10.51 -11.68
N TYR A 102 -43.65 9.65 -11.36
CA TYR A 102 -42.48 9.41 -12.16
C TYR A 102 -42.88 8.70 -13.46
N VAL A 103 -42.51 9.29 -14.60
CA VAL A 103 -42.69 8.72 -15.93
C VAL A 103 -41.33 8.61 -16.60
N ASP A 104 -40.93 7.40 -16.93
CA ASP A 104 -39.62 7.13 -17.52
C ASP A 104 -39.48 7.81 -18.89
N GLY A 105 -38.33 8.45 -19.10
CA GLY A 105 -38.04 9.27 -20.28
C GLY A 105 -38.69 10.66 -20.31
N ALA A 106 -39.57 10.99 -19.36
CA ALA A 106 -40.20 12.31 -19.26
C ALA A 106 -39.84 13.05 -17.96
N THR A 107 -39.78 12.34 -16.84
CA THR A 107 -39.39 12.89 -15.54
C THR A 107 -37.87 13.02 -15.47
N THR A 108 -37.38 14.20 -15.06
CA THR A 108 -35.96 14.38 -14.76
C THR A 108 -35.64 13.77 -13.41
N ALA A 109 -34.71 12.83 -13.38
CA ALA A 109 -34.25 12.17 -12.16
C ALA A 109 -32.75 11.88 -12.22
N PHE A 110 -32.16 11.70 -11.06
CA PHE A 110 -30.81 11.19 -10.94
C PHE A 110 -30.83 9.66 -10.97
N LEU A 111 -29.94 9.05 -11.77
CA LEU A 111 -29.72 7.61 -11.84
C LEU A 111 -28.28 7.31 -11.44
N PHE A 112 -28.12 6.40 -10.48
CA PHE A 112 -26.85 5.81 -10.12
C PHE A 112 -26.89 4.30 -10.37
N GLU A 113 -25.81 3.75 -10.93
CA GLU A 113 -25.67 2.32 -11.20
C GLU A 113 -24.34 1.81 -10.63
N ALA A 114 -24.39 0.63 -10.01
CA ALA A 114 -23.22 -0.10 -9.55
C ALA A 114 -23.36 -1.58 -9.90
N SER A 115 -22.31 -2.20 -10.43
CA SER A 115 -22.33 -3.62 -10.83
C SER A 115 -21.29 -4.45 -10.11
N VAL A 116 -21.63 -5.71 -9.84
CA VAL A 116 -20.75 -6.73 -9.26
C VAL A 116 -20.49 -7.79 -10.32
N ALA A 117 -19.21 -7.94 -10.68
CA ALA A 117 -18.78 -8.82 -11.77
C ALA A 117 -19.06 -10.31 -11.50
N ALA A 118 -19.06 -11.07 -12.60
CA ALA A 118 -19.23 -12.52 -12.57
C ALA A 118 -18.12 -13.23 -11.81
N GLY A 119 -18.49 -14.20 -10.97
CA GLY A 119 -17.53 -14.97 -10.18
C GLY A 119 -16.91 -14.20 -9.01
N ALA A 120 -17.47 -13.06 -8.60
CA ALA A 120 -17.11 -12.39 -7.35
C ALA A 120 -17.39 -13.32 -6.16
N THR A 121 -16.36 -14.06 -5.73
CA THR A 121 -16.40 -14.94 -4.56
C THR A 121 -15.73 -14.24 -3.39
N THR A 122 -16.27 -14.43 -2.19
CA THR A 122 -15.65 -13.90 -0.97
C THR A 122 -14.52 -14.84 -0.55
N THR A 123 -13.30 -14.57 -0.99
CA THR A 123 -12.12 -15.28 -0.47
C THR A 123 -11.68 -14.61 0.82
N PHE A 124 -11.77 -15.33 1.94
CA PHE A 124 -11.29 -14.85 3.24
C PHE A 124 -9.81 -15.20 3.44
N ALA A 125 -9.13 -14.40 4.25
CA ALA A 125 -7.73 -14.63 4.58
C ALA A 125 -7.61 -15.87 5.48
N THR A 126 -6.62 -16.71 5.18
CA THR A 126 -6.19 -17.82 6.04
C THR A 126 -4.82 -17.56 6.65
N THR A 127 -4.03 -16.68 6.03
CA THR A 127 -2.67 -16.35 6.45
C THR A 127 -2.43 -14.86 6.36
N ALA A 128 -1.76 -14.29 7.36
CA ALA A 128 -1.27 -12.92 7.40
C ALA A 128 0.27 -12.95 7.44
N THR A 129 0.92 -12.61 6.33
CA THR A 129 2.39 -12.60 6.25
C THR A 129 2.90 -11.19 6.46
N HIS A 130 3.73 -10.98 7.48
CA HIS A 130 4.34 -9.68 7.80
C HIS A 130 5.78 -9.60 7.29
N ALA A 131 6.10 -8.51 6.63
CA ALA A 131 7.45 -8.23 6.15
C ALA A 131 7.77 -6.74 6.25
N TRP A 132 9.01 -6.45 6.68
CA TRP A 132 9.59 -5.13 6.54
C TRP A 132 10.01 -4.88 5.09
N ASP A 133 9.89 -3.64 4.65
CA ASP A 133 10.64 -3.14 3.49
C ASP A 133 12.15 -3.25 3.73
N LYS A 134 12.98 -3.09 2.69
CA LYS A 134 14.46 -3.07 2.78
C LYS A 134 15.05 -4.28 3.54
N ALA A 135 14.89 -5.46 2.95
CA ALA A 135 15.32 -6.74 3.54
C ALA A 135 16.82 -6.87 3.84
N TYR A 136 17.66 -5.97 3.31
CA TYR A 136 19.12 -5.99 3.48
C TYR A 136 19.64 -5.16 4.65
N ALA A 137 18.77 -4.48 5.38
CA ALA A 137 19.19 -3.73 6.56
C ALA A 137 19.74 -4.70 7.61
N THR A 138 20.99 -4.48 8.02
CA THR A 138 21.66 -5.25 9.07
C THR A 138 20.97 -5.02 10.40
N VAL A 139 20.94 -6.05 11.23
CA VAL A 139 20.34 -5.99 12.57
C VAL A 139 21.25 -5.19 13.51
N ASN A 140 20.67 -4.26 14.26
CA ASN A 140 21.34 -3.65 15.41
C ASN A 140 21.03 -4.44 16.69
N ASP A 141 22.00 -4.47 17.60
CA ASP A 141 21.83 -5.08 18.92
C ASP A 141 21.57 -3.99 19.96
N PHE A 142 20.32 -3.93 20.42
CA PHE A 142 19.86 -3.02 21.47
C PHE A 142 19.76 -3.71 22.84
N SER A 143 20.39 -4.88 23.03
CA SER A 143 20.33 -5.67 24.27
C SER A 143 20.83 -4.95 25.52
N SER A 144 21.69 -3.93 25.39
CA SER A 144 22.18 -3.13 26.51
C SER A 144 21.22 -2.02 26.95
N ILE A 145 20.29 -1.63 26.07
CA ILE A 145 19.44 -0.46 26.30
C ILE A 145 18.34 -0.82 27.29
N THR A 146 18.30 -0.07 28.39
CA THR A 146 17.25 -0.24 29.41
C THR A 146 15.87 0.03 28.80
N ASN A 147 14.85 -0.71 29.22
CA ASN A 147 13.47 -0.65 28.71
C ASN A 147 13.24 -1.17 27.30
N VAL A 148 14.29 -1.57 26.56
CA VAL A 148 14.16 -2.29 25.29
C VAL A 148 14.16 -3.79 25.58
N ALA A 149 13.05 -4.44 25.22
CA ALA A 149 12.86 -5.88 25.32
C ALA A 149 13.24 -6.59 24.02
N SER A 150 13.03 -5.95 22.87
CA SER A 150 13.44 -6.51 21.58
C SER A 150 14.88 -6.14 21.25
N ALA A 151 15.82 -6.93 21.76
CA ALA A 151 17.26 -6.72 21.58
C ALA A 151 17.71 -6.75 20.10
N ILE A 152 16.95 -7.39 19.21
CA ILE A 152 17.32 -7.63 17.81
C ILE A 152 16.15 -7.15 16.94
N GLY A 153 16.35 -6.03 16.25
CA GLY A 153 15.35 -5.42 15.37
C GLY A 153 15.87 -5.21 13.94
N SER A 154 14.95 -5.00 13.00
CA SER A 154 15.35 -4.40 11.72
C SER A 154 15.90 -3.00 12.00
N ASN A 155 16.97 -2.58 11.33
CA ASN A 155 17.56 -1.27 11.57
C ASN A 155 17.05 -0.22 10.55
N THR A 156 16.97 1.05 10.94
CA THR A 156 16.82 2.15 9.99
C THR A 156 17.49 3.43 10.49
N TRP A 157 17.88 4.26 9.53
CA TRP A 157 18.55 5.52 9.77
C TRP A 157 17.61 6.54 10.46
N HIS A 158 18.15 7.32 11.39
CA HIS A 158 17.45 8.47 11.97
C HIS A 158 16.75 9.35 10.90
N GLY A 159 15.59 9.90 11.20
CA GLY A 159 14.80 10.73 10.27
C GLY A 159 14.27 10.01 9.03
N THR A 160 14.39 8.67 8.96
CA THR A 160 13.84 7.86 7.86
C THR A 160 12.74 6.93 8.35
N SER A 161 12.07 6.27 7.41
CA SER A 161 10.94 5.38 7.69
C SER A 161 11.17 3.96 7.18
N ARG A 162 10.46 3.03 7.83
CA ARG A 162 10.24 1.66 7.39
C ARG A 162 8.76 1.38 7.25
N VAL A 163 8.43 0.44 6.37
CA VAL A 163 7.06 0.01 6.12
C VAL A 163 6.94 -1.46 6.47
N LEU A 164 6.17 -1.76 7.51
CA LEU A 164 5.74 -3.12 7.83
C LEU A 164 4.47 -3.41 7.04
N THR A 165 4.55 -4.34 6.09
CA THR A 165 3.39 -4.73 5.28
C THR A 165 2.89 -6.10 5.72
N THR A 166 1.60 -6.17 6.03
CA THR A 166 0.85 -7.42 6.17
C THR A 166 0.18 -7.75 4.85
N THR A 167 0.52 -8.91 4.28
CA THR A 167 -0.13 -9.46 3.10
C THR A 167 -1.06 -10.59 3.52
N LEU A 168 -2.33 -10.46 3.18
CA LEU A 168 -3.38 -11.44 3.45
C LEU A 168 -3.54 -12.35 2.23
N THR A 169 -3.47 -13.66 2.47
CA THR A 169 -3.70 -14.68 1.44
C THR A 169 -4.79 -15.63 1.89
N GLY A 170 -5.65 -16.04 0.96
CA GLY A 170 -6.69 -17.04 1.20
C GLY A 170 -6.26 -18.46 0.80
N ALA A 171 -7.18 -19.40 0.95
CA ALA A 171 -6.97 -20.80 0.57
C ALA A 171 -6.83 -21.03 -0.95
N THR A 172 -7.22 -20.05 -1.76
CA THR A 172 -7.12 -20.07 -3.23
C THR A 172 -6.30 -18.87 -3.69
N ALA A 173 -5.92 -18.85 -4.98
CA ALA A 173 -5.22 -17.72 -5.58
C ALA A 173 -6.13 -16.49 -5.86
N ALA A 174 -7.39 -16.53 -5.43
CA ALA A 174 -8.31 -15.42 -5.61
C ALA A 174 -7.98 -14.26 -4.64
N ALA A 175 -8.36 -13.05 -5.03
CA ALA A 175 -8.16 -11.86 -4.20
C ALA A 175 -8.92 -11.97 -2.88
N VAL A 176 -8.25 -11.65 -1.78
CA VAL A 176 -8.86 -11.62 -0.44
C VAL A 176 -9.80 -10.42 -0.33
N VAL A 177 -10.94 -10.63 0.33
CA VAL A 177 -11.94 -9.61 0.64
C VAL A 177 -11.36 -8.53 1.55
N ASP A 178 -11.65 -7.27 1.22
CA ASP A 178 -11.29 -6.10 2.04
C ASP A 178 -12.04 -6.07 3.38
N GLY A 179 -11.53 -5.28 4.33
CA GLY A 179 -12.20 -5.05 5.62
C GLY A 179 -11.66 -5.86 6.80
N TYR A 180 -10.55 -6.57 6.64
CA TYR A 180 -9.73 -6.93 7.82
C TYR A 180 -9.14 -5.66 8.40
N THR A 181 -9.12 -5.51 9.73
CA THR A 181 -8.51 -4.37 10.42
C THR A 181 -7.43 -4.87 11.36
N ILE A 182 -6.21 -4.39 11.15
CA ILE A 182 -5.05 -4.70 11.98
C ILE A 182 -4.84 -3.55 12.94
N LYS A 183 -4.79 -3.88 14.23
CA LYS A 183 -4.34 -3.01 15.30
C LYS A 183 -2.83 -3.20 15.48
N TYR A 184 -2.11 -2.11 15.36
CA TYR A 184 -0.71 -2.01 15.72
C TYR A 184 -0.62 -1.29 17.06
N VAL A 185 0.08 -1.88 18.02
CA VAL A 185 0.49 -1.22 19.25
C VAL A 185 2.01 -1.12 19.20
N ASP A 186 2.50 0.09 18.99
CA ASP A 186 3.93 0.41 18.95
C ASP A 186 4.35 0.98 20.31
N LYS A 187 5.21 0.24 21.00
CA LYS A 187 5.93 0.76 22.18
C LYS A 187 7.22 1.40 21.70
N VAL A 188 7.30 2.71 21.88
CA VAL A 188 8.46 3.51 21.47
C VAL A 188 9.28 3.85 22.71
N VAL A 189 10.55 3.43 22.73
CA VAL A 189 11.57 3.86 23.69
C VAL A 189 12.49 4.83 22.96
N ASN A 190 12.47 6.11 23.35
CA ASN A 190 13.20 7.16 22.66
C ASN A 190 14.14 7.91 23.62
N TYR A 191 15.36 8.18 23.15
CA TYR A 191 16.37 9.00 23.81
C TYR A 191 16.70 10.32 23.08
N GLY A 192 16.20 10.48 21.85
CA GLY A 192 16.43 11.60 20.94
C GLY A 192 15.79 12.93 21.33
N GLY A 193 16.23 13.51 22.45
CA GLY A 193 15.82 14.86 22.87
C GLY A 193 16.92 15.68 23.54
N GLY A 194 18.17 15.21 23.57
CA GLY A 194 19.32 15.91 24.16
C GLY A 194 19.22 16.20 25.66
N THR A 195 18.23 15.64 26.35
CA THR A 195 17.99 15.84 27.80
C THR A 195 18.62 14.74 28.66
N GLY A 196 19.14 13.67 28.04
CA GLY A 196 19.70 12.50 28.73
C GLY A 196 18.68 11.59 29.41
N ASN A 197 17.38 11.80 29.17
CA ASN A 197 16.31 10.99 29.74
C ASN A 197 15.61 10.17 28.65
N GLN A 198 15.42 8.87 28.91
CA GLN A 198 14.56 8.03 28.09
C GLN A 198 13.08 8.39 28.28
N THR A 199 12.32 8.33 27.21
CA THR A 199 10.86 8.38 27.22
C THR A 199 10.28 7.08 26.68
N ILE A 200 9.18 6.63 27.27
CA ILE A 200 8.42 5.47 26.80
C ILE A 200 7.03 5.94 26.43
N SER A 201 6.61 5.66 25.19
CA SER A 201 5.28 5.98 24.71
C SER A 201 4.65 4.79 24.00
N TYR A 202 3.32 4.78 23.93
CA TYR A 202 2.56 3.75 23.23
C TYR A 202 1.67 4.42 22.19
N VAL A 203 1.84 4.02 20.93
CA VAL A 203 1.03 4.50 19.81
C VAL A 203 0.18 3.34 19.33
N THR A 204 -1.15 3.55 19.28
CA THR A 204 -2.08 2.57 18.72
C THR A 204 -2.58 3.05 17.37
N THR A 205 -2.45 2.22 16.35
CA THR A 205 -2.92 2.52 14.99
C THR A 205 -3.81 1.38 14.49
N TYR A 206 -4.87 1.72 13.78
CA TYR A 206 -5.77 0.75 13.15
C TYR A 206 -5.73 0.94 11.65
N VAL A 207 -5.41 -0.12 10.90
CA VAL A 207 -5.31 -0.07 9.44
C VAL A 207 -6.25 -1.12 8.85
N ALA A 208 -7.21 -0.67 8.05
CA ALA A 208 -8.06 -1.57 7.28
C ALA A 208 -7.30 -2.07 6.03
N SER A 209 -7.42 -3.35 5.73
CA SER A 209 -6.82 -3.96 4.55
C SER A 209 -7.58 -3.55 3.30
N SER A 210 -6.85 -3.25 2.23
CA SER A 210 -7.38 -3.16 0.88
C SER A 210 -6.53 -3.96 -0.10
N ALA A 211 -7.18 -4.62 -1.06
CA ALA A 211 -6.56 -5.54 -2.01
C ALA A 211 -5.68 -6.60 -1.32
N GLY A 212 -6.15 -7.11 -0.17
CA GLY A 212 -5.42 -8.10 0.63
C GLY A 212 -4.15 -7.57 1.30
N LYS A 213 -3.98 -6.25 1.47
CA LYS A 213 -2.79 -5.65 2.10
C LYS A 213 -3.17 -4.60 3.14
N ALA A 214 -2.37 -4.52 4.20
CA ALA A 214 -2.38 -3.43 5.17
C ALA A 214 -0.94 -3.09 5.53
N SER A 215 -0.62 -1.81 5.73
CA SER A 215 0.74 -1.37 6.00
C SER A 215 0.78 -0.37 7.15
N LEU A 216 1.78 -0.54 8.02
CA LEU A 216 2.18 0.44 9.02
C LEU A 216 3.49 1.09 8.57
N THR A 217 3.52 2.42 8.54
CA THR A 217 4.76 3.16 8.37
C THR A 217 5.26 3.62 9.73
N VAL A 218 6.47 3.23 10.07
CA VAL A 218 7.15 3.66 11.29
C VAL A 218 8.26 4.62 10.88
N THR A 219 8.29 5.78 11.51
CA THR A 219 9.25 6.85 11.18
C THR A 219 10.08 7.14 12.41
N CYS A 220 11.40 7.04 12.24
CA CYS A 220 12.34 7.40 13.27
C CYS A 220 12.44 8.92 13.37
N GLY A 221 12.59 9.41 14.60
CA GLY A 221 12.91 10.80 14.89
C GLY A 221 14.18 11.26 14.16
N ALA A 222 14.27 12.54 13.85
CA ALA A 222 15.54 13.12 13.45
C ALA A 222 16.45 13.20 14.67
N ASP A 223 17.74 12.92 14.51
CA ASP A 223 18.71 13.22 15.55
C ASP A 223 18.89 14.74 15.70
N HIS A 224 18.88 15.18 16.96
CA HIS A 224 19.06 16.57 17.34
C HIS A 224 20.53 17.01 17.22
N LEU A 225 21.50 16.10 17.20
CA LEU A 225 22.94 16.39 17.10
C LEU A 225 23.71 15.39 16.20
N PRO A 226 23.41 15.32 14.88
CA PRO A 226 23.95 14.32 13.93
C PRO A 226 25.45 14.38 13.65
N LEU A 227 26.16 15.31 14.28
CA LEU A 227 27.61 15.49 14.13
C LEU A 227 28.35 15.29 15.46
N ALA A 228 27.65 15.03 16.56
CA ALA A 228 28.22 14.98 17.91
C ALA A 228 28.54 13.55 18.38
N SER A 229 27.72 12.57 18.03
CA SER A 229 27.96 11.14 18.25
C SER A 229 27.39 10.34 17.09
N ASN A 230 28.03 9.23 16.76
CA ASN A 230 27.55 8.23 15.78
C ASN A 230 28.07 6.83 16.16
N ALA A 231 28.33 6.64 17.45
CA ALA A 231 28.91 5.42 17.99
C ALA A 231 27.80 4.48 18.48
N ILE A 232 27.99 3.18 18.26
CA ILE A 232 27.15 2.09 18.83
C ILE A 232 27.20 2.07 20.38
N ASN A 233 27.99 2.96 21.00
CA ASN A 233 28.32 2.88 22.41
C ASN A 233 27.31 3.64 23.26
N ASP A 234 26.33 2.88 23.74
CA ASP A 234 25.33 3.24 24.75
C ASP A 234 26.03 3.57 26.09
N GLY A 235 26.34 4.86 26.33
CA GLY A 235 27.06 5.34 27.51
C GLY A 235 28.01 6.54 27.29
N ALA A 236 28.00 7.18 26.13
CA ALA A 236 28.62 8.47 25.88
C ALA A 236 27.91 9.58 26.70
N PRO A 237 28.48 10.81 26.81
CA PRO A 237 27.82 11.89 27.52
C PRO A 237 26.41 12.14 26.94
N ALA A 238 25.41 12.03 27.82
CA ALA A 238 23.97 11.93 27.52
C ALA A 238 23.35 13.01 26.61
N ALA A 239 24.11 14.06 26.26
CA ALA A 239 23.67 15.11 25.36
C ALA A 239 23.81 14.75 23.88
N ALA A 240 24.67 13.80 23.51
CA ALA A 240 25.10 13.58 22.13
C ALA A 240 24.57 12.32 21.45
N GLU A 241 23.91 11.39 22.16
CA GLU A 241 23.46 10.11 21.57
C GLU A 241 22.02 10.19 21.05
N TYR A 242 21.74 9.38 20.03
CA TYR A 242 20.41 9.17 19.48
C TYR A 242 20.12 7.68 19.38
N TYR A 243 18.97 7.26 19.91
CA TYR A 243 18.35 5.99 19.55
C TYR A 243 16.85 6.06 19.78
N GLU A 244 16.13 5.27 18.98
CA GLU A 244 14.71 5.02 19.14
C GLU A 244 14.44 3.54 18.86
N SER A 245 13.68 2.89 19.74
CA SER A 245 13.28 1.48 19.59
C SER A 245 11.78 1.39 19.51
N HIS A 246 11.29 0.74 18.45
CA HIS A 246 9.88 0.42 18.24
C HIS A 246 9.64 -1.07 18.44
N GLU A 247 8.77 -1.41 19.38
CA GLU A 247 8.35 -2.78 19.65
C GLU A 247 6.86 -2.92 19.32
N ILE A 248 6.58 -3.58 18.21
CA ILE A 248 5.26 -3.54 17.59
C ILE A 248 4.54 -4.86 17.85
N THR A 249 3.39 -4.77 18.50
CA THR A 249 2.43 -5.88 18.60
C THR A 249 1.34 -5.69 17.56
N LEU A 250 1.08 -6.72 16.75
CA LEU A 250 -0.04 -6.74 15.81
C LEU A 250 -1.12 -7.66 16.32
N THR A 251 -2.37 -7.23 16.19
CA THR A 251 -3.54 -8.09 16.38
C THR A 251 -4.64 -7.68 15.42
N PHE A 252 -5.50 -8.60 15.02
CA PHE A 252 -6.75 -8.22 14.36
C PHE A 252 -7.71 -7.64 15.40
N ALA A 253 -8.06 -6.37 15.22
CA ALA A 253 -9.01 -5.66 16.08
C ALA A 253 -9.44 -4.35 15.42
N THR A 254 -10.61 -3.86 15.80
CA THR A 254 -11.08 -2.52 15.44
C THR A 254 -11.00 -1.57 16.64
N ALA A 255 -11.03 -0.26 16.37
CA ALA A 255 -11.18 0.75 17.43
C ALA A 255 -12.48 0.60 18.23
N ALA A 256 -13.51 -0.02 17.63
CA ALA A 256 -14.78 -0.34 18.29
C ALA A 256 -14.75 -1.65 19.11
N ALA A 257 -13.56 -2.20 19.36
CA ALA A 257 -13.34 -3.45 20.10
C ALA A 257 -13.95 -4.71 19.46
N ALA A 258 -14.29 -4.67 18.17
CA ALA A 258 -14.58 -5.88 17.39
C ALA A 258 -13.28 -6.61 17.00
N ASN A 259 -13.43 -7.87 16.58
CA ASN A 259 -12.35 -8.80 16.18
C ASN A 259 -11.52 -8.35 14.96
N GLY A 260 -11.94 -7.33 14.20
CA GLY A 260 -11.18 -6.84 13.06
C GLY A 260 -11.26 -7.74 11.83
N TRP A 261 -12.27 -8.62 11.71
CA TRP A 261 -12.49 -9.43 10.52
C TRP A 261 -13.77 -9.01 9.79
N PRO A 262 -13.83 -9.15 8.46
CA PRO A 262 -15.08 -9.00 7.73
C PRO A 262 -16.07 -10.11 8.14
N THR A 263 -17.36 -9.86 7.97
CA THR A 263 -18.41 -10.86 8.26
C THR A 263 -18.16 -12.16 7.50
N GLY A 264 -18.09 -13.28 8.23
CA GLY A 264 -17.78 -14.61 7.67
C GLY A 264 -16.28 -14.94 7.61
N GLY A 265 -15.41 -13.97 7.86
CA GLY A 265 -13.98 -14.17 8.04
C GLY A 265 -13.62 -14.70 9.43
N SER A 266 -12.35 -15.08 9.58
CA SER A 266 -11.76 -15.61 10.81
C SER A 266 -10.35 -15.07 11.00
N ASP A 267 -9.75 -15.36 12.16
CA ASP A 267 -8.36 -15.00 12.44
C ASP A 267 -7.41 -15.68 11.44
N PRO A 268 -6.66 -14.92 10.63
CA PRO A 268 -5.58 -15.49 9.82
C PRO A 268 -4.42 -15.95 10.71
N THR A 269 -3.70 -16.98 10.27
CA THR A 269 -2.46 -17.38 10.95
C THR A 269 -1.32 -16.44 10.58
N ASP A 270 -0.63 -15.89 11.57
CA ASP A 270 0.54 -15.03 11.35
C ASP A 270 1.73 -15.81 10.79
N ALA A 271 2.43 -15.20 9.84
CA ALA A 271 3.63 -15.73 9.21
C ALA A 271 4.65 -14.61 8.92
N GLY A 272 5.91 -14.97 8.65
CA GLY A 272 6.98 -14.01 8.45
C GLY A 272 7.49 -13.46 9.78
N VAL A 273 7.52 -12.13 9.91
CA VAL A 273 7.99 -11.46 11.14
C VAL A 273 6.88 -11.52 12.22
N THR A 274 7.07 -12.31 13.26
CA THR A 274 6.07 -12.54 14.33
C THR A 274 6.21 -11.61 15.55
N ALA A 275 7.36 -10.97 15.71
CA ALA A 275 7.62 -9.96 16.73
C ALA A 275 8.36 -8.78 16.07
N PRO A 276 7.69 -7.95 15.28
CA PRO A 276 8.36 -6.88 14.55
C PRO A 276 8.87 -5.83 15.52
N ALA A 277 10.18 -5.63 15.44
CA ALA A 277 10.87 -4.54 16.09
C ALA A 277 11.69 -3.76 15.06
N LEU A 278 11.78 -2.46 15.29
CA LEU A 278 12.57 -1.53 14.51
C LEU A 278 13.47 -0.74 15.44
N SER A 279 14.77 -0.82 15.19
CA SER A 279 15.81 -0.04 15.84
C SER A 279 16.14 1.15 14.94
N CYS A 280 16.09 2.35 15.49
CA CYS A 280 16.49 3.59 14.86
C CYS A 280 17.81 4.05 15.46
N ASP A 281 18.78 4.33 14.61
CA ASP A 281 20.13 4.69 15.04
C ASP A 281 20.77 5.67 14.03
N ASP A 282 21.81 6.38 14.47
CA ASP A 282 22.63 7.31 13.70
C ASP A 282 24.07 6.82 13.48
N VAL A 283 24.32 5.53 13.77
CA VAL A 283 25.61 4.86 13.50
C VAL A 283 25.96 4.84 12.03
N VAL A 284 27.14 5.39 11.69
CA VAL A 284 27.67 5.50 10.32
C VAL A 284 27.24 4.35 9.43
N ARG A 285 26.53 4.69 8.35
CA ARG A 285 25.99 3.71 7.41
C ARG A 285 27.13 2.87 6.84
N ALA A 286 27.08 1.56 7.07
CA ALA A 286 28.06 0.67 6.51
C ALA A 286 27.77 0.42 5.03
N TYR A 287 28.84 0.40 4.23
CA TYR A 287 28.83 -0.31 2.97
C TYR A 287 28.77 -1.81 3.31
N PRO A 288 27.78 -2.59 2.85
CA PRO A 288 27.66 -4.01 3.18
C PRO A 288 28.80 -4.85 2.58
N GLY A 289 29.49 -4.28 1.59
CA GLY A 289 30.66 -4.86 0.98
C GLY A 289 31.89 -4.74 1.87
N GLY A 290 32.78 -5.73 1.81
CA GLY A 290 33.93 -5.77 2.70
C GLY A 290 34.88 -4.60 2.47
N ASP A 291 35.49 -4.09 3.54
CA ASP A 291 36.36 -2.90 3.51
C ASP A 291 37.72 -3.16 2.84
N ALA A 292 38.00 -4.42 2.50
CA ALA A 292 39.25 -4.83 1.86
C ALA A 292 39.26 -4.41 0.39
N ALA A 293 40.35 -3.81 -0.06
CA ALA A 293 40.56 -3.54 -1.48
C ALA A 293 40.42 -4.85 -2.31
N GLY A 294 39.46 -4.87 -3.24
CA GLY A 294 39.15 -6.05 -4.06
C GLY A 294 38.17 -7.05 -3.42
N SER A 295 37.45 -6.67 -2.36
CA SER A 295 36.42 -7.50 -1.69
C SER A 295 35.26 -7.91 -2.61
N GLU A 296 34.84 -7.04 -3.53
CA GLU A 296 33.90 -7.38 -4.59
C GLU A 296 34.54 -7.31 -5.97
N THR A 297 34.59 -8.44 -6.65
CA THR A 297 34.93 -8.52 -8.08
C THR A 297 33.83 -9.28 -8.80
N LEU A 298 33.15 -8.64 -9.74
CA LEU A 298 32.26 -9.30 -10.68
C LEU A 298 32.97 -9.45 -12.03
N SER A 299 33.26 -10.68 -12.42
CA SER A 299 33.78 -10.98 -13.75
C SER A 299 32.64 -11.44 -14.65
N VAL A 300 32.36 -10.67 -15.70
CA VAL A 300 31.46 -11.10 -16.77
C VAL A 300 32.28 -11.94 -17.74
N GLY A 301 31.89 -13.21 -17.89
CA GLY A 301 32.55 -14.17 -18.79
C GLY A 301 32.42 -13.81 -20.27
N LYS A 302 32.92 -14.68 -21.14
CA LYS A 302 32.98 -14.46 -22.60
C LYS A 302 31.60 -14.10 -23.17
N ASN A 303 31.43 -12.84 -23.59
CA ASN A 303 30.33 -12.42 -24.44
C ASN A 303 30.82 -12.48 -25.89
N TYR A 304 30.27 -13.41 -26.68
CA TYR A 304 30.52 -13.45 -28.12
C TYR A 304 29.63 -12.39 -28.77
N ALA A 305 30.24 -11.37 -29.36
CA ALA A 305 29.56 -10.44 -30.24
C ALA A 305 30.07 -10.63 -31.67
N ASP A 306 29.16 -10.64 -32.64
CA ASP A 306 29.52 -10.73 -34.06
C ASP A 306 30.36 -9.50 -34.45
N VAL A 307 31.52 -9.78 -35.03
CA VAL A 307 32.59 -8.80 -35.30
C VAL A 307 32.11 -7.73 -36.28
N ALA A 308 31.77 -6.55 -35.79
CA ALA A 308 31.77 -5.33 -36.58
C ALA A 308 33.20 -4.74 -36.60
N THR A 309 33.66 -4.21 -37.74
CA THR A 309 34.98 -3.54 -37.86
C THR A 309 35.14 -2.39 -36.86
N GLY A 310 34.04 -1.83 -36.35
CA GLY A 310 34.01 -0.79 -35.32
C GLY A 310 33.90 -1.28 -33.87
N GLY A 311 33.92 -2.59 -33.59
CA GLY A 311 33.74 -3.17 -32.26
C GLY A 311 32.27 -3.19 -31.78
N THR A 312 32.04 -3.68 -30.55
CA THR A 312 30.70 -3.73 -29.94
C THR A 312 30.58 -2.72 -28.82
N LEU A 313 29.51 -1.92 -28.81
CA LEU A 313 29.23 -1.03 -27.69
C LEU A 313 28.73 -1.86 -26.49
N ALA A 314 29.50 -1.89 -25.41
CA ALA A 314 29.08 -2.47 -24.14
C ALA A 314 28.91 -1.39 -23.08
N SER A 315 27.94 -1.58 -22.20
CA SER A 315 27.78 -0.77 -20.99
C SER A 315 27.83 -1.68 -19.77
N ILE A 316 28.62 -1.29 -18.78
CA ILE A 316 28.73 -1.97 -17.49
C ILE A 316 28.51 -0.93 -16.41
N THR A 317 27.60 -1.22 -15.48
CA THR A 317 27.28 -0.36 -14.35
C THR A 317 27.73 -1.03 -13.05
N ALA A 318 28.57 -0.35 -12.30
CA ALA A 318 28.86 -0.68 -10.91
C ALA A 318 27.90 0.08 -10.00
N THR A 319 27.44 -0.57 -8.93
CA THR A 319 26.54 0.03 -7.94
C THR A 319 27.13 -0.12 -6.55
N ALA A 320 27.10 0.95 -5.77
CA ALA A 320 27.43 0.97 -4.36
C ALA A 320 26.24 1.49 -3.56
N TYR A 321 25.61 0.61 -2.79
CA TYR A 321 24.48 0.94 -1.92
C TYR A 321 24.85 0.67 -0.46
N ASP A 322 24.32 1.48 0.45
CA ASP A 322 24.37 1.18 1.88
C ASP A 322 23.42 0.02 2.24
N GLN A 323 23.48 -0.44 3.49
CA GLN A 323 22.59 -1.48 4.02
C GLN A 323 21.08 -1.17 3.91
N TYR A 324 20.70 0.09 3.63
CA TYR A 324 19.32 0.51 3.44
C TYR A 324 18.92 0.65 1.96
N GLY A 325 19.83 0.34 1.03
CA GLY A 325 19.63 0.46 -0.41
C GLY A 325 19.80 1.88 -0.97
N VAL A 326 20.40 2.79 -0.20
CA VAL A 326 20.65 4.17 -0.65
C VAL A 326 22.03 4.24 -1.31
N GLY A 327 22.12 4.96 -2.42
CA GLY A 327 23.36 5.14 -3.17
C GLY A 327 24.47 5.80 -2.34
N ILE A 328 25.67 5.24 -2.41
CA ILE A 328 26.88 5.82 -1.80
C ILE A 328 27.68 6.53 -2.88
N ALA A 329 27.83 7.85 -2.75
CA ALA A 329 28.71 8.63 -3.61
C ALA A 329 30.19 8.46 -3.22
N GLY A 330 31.09 8.60 -4.18
CA GLY A 330 32.53 8.61 -3.88
C GLY A 330 33.19 7.23 -3.89
N VAL A 331 32.44 6.15 -4.13
CA VAL A 331 32.99 4.80 -4.22
C VAL A 331 33.70 4.65 -5.57
N THR A 332 34.95 4.16 -5.52
CA THR A 332 35.77 3.99 -6.72
C THR A 332 35.48 2.64 -7.36
N ALA A 333 35.02 2.65 -8.61
CA ALA A 333 34.80 1.47 -9.43
C ALA A 333 35.84 1.41 -10.55
N ARG A 334 36.64 0.34 -10.56
CA ARG A 334 37.61 0.05 -11.60
C ARG A 334 37.01 -0.91 -12.63
N PHE A 335 37.07 -0.53 -13.90
CA PHE A 335 36.60 -1.33 -15.02
C PHE A 335 37.81 -1.81 -15.81
N ASP A 336 38.07 -3.11 -15.78
CA ASP A 336 39.07 -3.75 -16.62
C ASP A 336 38.39 -4.53 -17.75
N SER A 337 39.04 -4.63 -18.92
CA SER A 337 38.56 -5.47 -20.02
C SER A 337 39.70 -6.32 -20.60
N VAL A 338 39.32 -7.49 -21.12
CA VAL A 338 40.15 -8.33 -21.97
C VAL A 338 39.45 -8.43 -23.32
N THR A 339 40.05 -7.86 -24.37
CA THR A 339 39.58 -8.04 -25.76
C THR A 339 40.49 -9.03 -26.47
N ALA A 340 39.91 -10.00 -27.16
CA ALA A 340 40.64 -11.00 -27.94
C ALA A 340 40.01 -11.18 -29.32
N THR A 341 40.83 -11.23 -30.36
CA THR A 341 40.36 -11.64 -31.70
C THR A 341 40.06 -13.14 -31.66
N ASN A 342 38.85 -13.56 -32.01
CA ASN A 342 38.55 -14.98 -32.15
C ASN A 342 39.13 -15.50 -33.49
N ALA A 343 40.36 -16.00 -33.48
CA ALA A 343 40.89 -16.78 -34.58
C ALA A 343 40.56 -18.26 -34.33
N ALA A 344 39.43 -18.72 -34.85
CA ALA A 344 39.06 -20.13 -34.98
C ALA A 344 38.90 -20.95 -33.67
N ASP A 345 38.16 -20.46 -32.68
CA ASP A 345 37.76 -21.20 -31.46
C ASP A 345 38.90 -21.87 -30.68
N THR A 346 40.14 -21.53 -31.00
CA THR A 346 41.34 -21.98 -30.30
C THR A 346 41.77 -20.85 -29.40
N ALA A 347 41.91 -21.14 -28.10
CA ALA A 347 42.22 -20.15 -27.09
C ALA A 347 43.50 -19.37 -27.44
N ILE A 348 43.34 -18.17 -28.00
CA ILE A 348 44.45 -17.23 -28.13
C ILE A 348 44.81 -16.78 -26.71
N SER A 349 46.09 -16.89 -26.37
CA SER A 349 46.68 -16.30 -25.17
C SER A 349 46.28 -14.82 -25.09
N VAL A 350 45.32 -14.53 -24.21
CA VAL A 350 44.89 -13.19 -23.89
C VAL A 350 45.86 -12.55 -22.92
N GLY A 351 46.22 -11.29 -23.18
CA GLY A 351 46.94 -10.48 -22.20
C GLY A 351 46.12 -10.32 -20.92
N ALA A 352 46.79 -9.89 -19.83
CA ALA A 352 46.10 -9.56 -18.59
C ALA A 352 45.02 -8.49 -18.82
N ALA A 353 43.97 -8.51 -17.99
CA ALA A 353 42.93 -7.49 -18.01
C ALA A 353 43.57 -6.10 -17.92
N THR A 354 43.19 -5.22 -18.86
CA THR A 354 43.71 -3.85 -18.92
C THR A 354 42.64 -2.89 -18.44
N GLU A 355 43.05 -1.92 -17.64
CA GLU A 355 42.15 -0.87 -17.14
C GLU A 355 41.59 -0.04 -18.30
N ARG A 356 40.26 0.08 -18.32
CA ARG A 356 39.52 0.91 -19.28
C ARG A 356 39.13 2.24 -18.68
N ALA A 357 38.68 2.22 -17.43
CA ALA A 357 38.34 3.40 -16.69
C ALA A 357 38.35 3.11 -15.18
N THR A 358 38.65 4.15 -14.42
CA THR A 358 38.31 4.23 -13.00
C THR A 358 37.28 5.34 -12.86
N LEU A 359 36.07 4.98 -12.44
CA LEU A 359 34.96 5.91 -12.23
C LEU A 359 34.63 5.99 -10.75
N THR A 360 33.96 7.07 -10.37
CA THR A 360 33.45 7.27 -9.03
C THR A 360 31.93 7.28 -9.07
N THR A 361 31.29 6.59 -8.12
CA THR A 361 29.83 6.55 -8.03
C THR A 361 29.23 7.93 -7.76
N GLY A 362 28.11 8.21 -8.44
CA GLY A 362 27.28 9.39 -8.19
C GLY A 362 26.48 9.29 -6.88
N ALA A 363 25.66 10.30 -6.60
CA ALA A 363 24.77 10.33 -5.43
C ALA A 363 23.70 9.22 -5.43
N ASP A 364 23.41 8.66 -6.59
CA ASP A 364 22.55 7.48 -6.78
C ASP A 364 23.31 6.16 -6.56
N GLY A 365 24.61 6.22 -6.23
CA GLY A 365 25.45 5.06 -6.00
C GLY A 365 25.90 4.35 -7.27
N THR A 366 25.71 4.94 -8.46
CA THR A 366 26.02 4.26 -9.72
C THR A 366 27.25 4.85 -10.42
N ALA A 367 28.01 3.99 -11.11
CA ALA A 367 29.04 4.38 -12.05
C ALA A 367 28.92 3.50 -13.30
N THR A 368 28.70 4.12 -14.47
CA THR A 368 28.52 3.38 -15.73
C THR A 368 29.63 3.68 -16.71
N LEU A 369 30.34 2.63 -17.15
CA LEU A 369 31.24 2.69 -18.29
C LEU A 369 30.49 2.22 -19.54
N THR A 370 30.37 3.10 -20.52
CA THR A 370 29.96 2.74 -21.88
C THR A 370 31.17 2.86 -22.81
N ALA A 371 31.59 1.74 -23.39
CA ALA A 371 32.78 1.69 -24.24
C ALA A 371 32.63 0.68 -25.37
N VAL A 372 33.35 0.93 -26.45
CA VAL A 372 33.54 -0.06 -27.53
C VAL A 372 34.55 -1.11 -27.06
N VAL A 373 34.16 -2.39 -27.11
CA VAL A 373 34.96 -3.57 -26.74
C VAL A 373 35.08 -4.54 -27.90
#